data_AF-A0A356QDX1-F1
#
_entry.id   AF-A0A356QDX1-F1
#
_cell.length_a   1.000
_cell.length_b   1.000
_cell.length_c   1.000
_cell.angle_alpha   90.00
_cell.angle_beta   90.00
_cell.angle_gamma   90.00
#
_symmetry.space_group_name_H-M   'P 1'
#
loop_
_entity.id
_entity.type
_entity.pdbx_description
1 polymer ?
#
loop_
_entity_poly.entity_id
_entity_poly.type
_entity_poly.pdbx_seq_one_letter_code
_entity_poly.pdbx_strand_id
1 'polypeptide(L)'
;MNLNAHRTMQLYGALLLLPAALLLSTFAYLPTITTVINSLFLPGFRGEPTAFVGLDNYRVLLDDPTFWKVARNNLLYALGTIPTSIALALGMALFVNGKLPGRGLVRMAYFTPT
;
A
#
# COMPACT_ATOMS: atom_id res chain seq x y z
N MET A 1 -32.06 -5.73 28.34
CA MET A 1 -31.14 -5.52 27.20
C MET A 1 -30.75 -6.90 26.68
N ASN A 2 -31.17 -7.27 25.46
CA ASN A 2 -31.23 -8.67 25.00
C ASN A 2 -29.86 -9.12 24.44
N LEU A 3 -29.10 -9.88 25.23
CA LEU A 3 -27.73 -10.33 24.91
C LEU A 3 -27.62 -11.08 23.56
N ASN A 4 -28.71 -11.70 23.11
CA ASN A 4 -28.76 -12.43 21.85
C ASN A 4 -28.72 -11.51 20.62
N ALA A 5 -29.30 -10.31 20.70
CA ALA A 5 -29.32 -9.37 19.56
C ALA A 5 -27.91 -8.88 19.19
N HIS A 6 -27.04 -8.67 20.19
CA HIS A 6 -25.64 -8.29 19.96
C HIS A 6 -24.83 -9.43 19.33
N ARG A 7 -25.07 -10.68 19.71
CA ARG A 7 -24.39 -11.85 19.12
C ARG A 7 -24.72 -12.03 17.64
N THR A 8 -26.00 -11.90 17.27
CA THR A 8 -26.42 -12.05 15.87
C THR A 8 -25.84 -10.93 15.00
N MET A 9 -25.77 -9.70 15.52
CA MET A 9 -25.15 -8.58 14.80
C MET A 9 -23.63 -8.77 14.59
N GLN A 10 -22.93 -9.33 15.58
CA GLN A 10 -21.52 -9.70 15.44
C GLN A 10 -21.31 -10.80 14.40
N LEU A 11 -22.19 -11.81 14.34
CA LEU A 11 -22.14 -12.87 13.34
C LEU A 11 -22.36 -12.35 11.92
N TYR A 12 -23.36 -11.48 11.71
CA TYR A 12 -23.57 -10.86 10.40
C TYR A 12 -22.41 -9.96 9.98
N GLY A 13 -21.87 -9.17 10.91
CA GLY A 13 -20.66 -8.37 10.67
C GLY A 13 -19.47 -9.24 10.27
N ALA A 14 -19.23 -10.35 10.99
CA ALA A 14 -18.17 -11.28 10.68
C ALA A 14 -18.35 -11.93 9.29
N LEU A 15 -19.56 -12.34 8.92
CA LEU A 15 -19.86 -12.91 7.60
C LEU A 15 -19.63 -11.92 6.44
N LEU A 16 -19.98 -10.65 6.64
CA LEU A 16 -19.71 -9.58 5.67
C LEU A 16 -18.22 -9.29 5.49
N LEU A 17 -17.44 -9.38 6.58
CA LEU A 17 -15.99 -9.18 6.54
C LEU A 17 -15.25 -10.41 5.99
N LEU A 18 -15.82 -11.61 6.14
CA LEU A 18 -15.20 -12.88 5.78
C LEU A 18 -14.62 -12.91 4.35
N PRO A 19 -15.34 -12.52 3.28
CA PRO A 19 -14.78 -12.56 1.92
C PRO A 19 -13.58 -11.62 1.75
N ALA A 20 -13.65 -10.40 2.30
CA ALA A 20 -12.52 -9.47 2.27
C ALA A 20 -11.33 -10.01 3.09
N ALA A 21 -11.59 -10.55 4.27
CA ALA A 21 -10.57 -11.13 5.14
C ALA A 21 -9.87 -12.34 4.47
N LEU A 22 -10.62 -13.20 3.78
CA LEU A 22 -10.06 -14.33 3.04
C LEU A 22 -9.17 -13.85 1.89
N LEU A 23 -9.63 -12.88 1.10
CA LEU A 23 -8.85 -12.33 -0.01
C LEU A 23 -7.57 -11.64 0.49
N LEU A 24 -7.67 -10.78 1.51
CA LEU A 24 -6.51 -10.12 2.10
C LEU A 24 -5.54 -11.13 2.72
N SER A 25 -6.04 -12.14 3.42
CA SER A 25 -5.20 -13.19 3.99
C SER A 25 -4.45 -13.96 2.91
N THR A 26 -5.15 -14.36 1.87
CA THR A 26 -4.58 -15.24 0.84
C THR A 26 -3.63 -14.51 -0.09
N PHE A 27 -3.97 -13.28 -0.49
CA PHE A 27 -3.26 -12.56 -1.54
C PHE A 27 -2.37 -11.42 -1.04
N ALA A 28 -2.55 -10.96 0.21
CA ALA A 28 -1.68 -9.94 0.79
C ALA A 28 -0.84 -10.52 1.94
N TYR A 29 -1.47 -11.11 2.95
CA TYR A 29 -0.74 -11.52 4.16
C TYR A 29 0.11 -12.78 3.95
N LEU A 30 -0.43 -13.84 3.34
CA LEU A 30 0.35 -15.04 3.03
C LEU A 30 1.63 -14.73 2.23
N PRO A 31 1.59 -14.03 1.06
CA PRO A 31 2.81 -13.73 0.31
C PRO A 31 3.76 -12.78 1.07
N THR A 32 3.24 -11.89 1.91
CA THR A 32 4.09 -11.04 2.77
C THR A 32 4.88 -11.90 3.76
N ILE A 33 4.21 -12.83 4.44
CA ILE A 33 4.85 -13.73 5.41
C ILE A 33 5.88 -14.62 4.70
N THR A 34 5.54 -15.19 3.54
CA THR A 34 6.50 -16.01 2.79
C THR A 34 7.70 -15.20 2.32
N THR A 35 7.51 -13.95 1.90
CA THR A 35 8.61 -13.05 1.54
C THR A 35 9.53 -12.75 2.73
N VAL A 36 8.96 -12.50 3.91
CA VAL A 36 9.72 -12.27 5.15
C VAL A 36 10.48 -13.53 5.58
N ILE A 37 9.91 -14.72 5.42
CA ILE A 37 10.63 -15.97 5.70
C ILE A 37 11.74 -16.17 4.67
N ASN A 38 11.44 -16.02 3.38
CA ASN A 38 12.38 -16.22 2.27
C ASN A 38 13.56 -15.24 2.31
N SER A 39 13.39 -14.02 2.86
CA SER A 39 14.49 -13.05 2.97
C SER A 39 15.61 -13.51 3.92
N LEU A 40 15.34 -14.51 4.78
CA LEU A 40 16.34 -15.14 5.64
C LEU A 40 17.15 -16.25 4.94
N PHE A 41 16.83 -16.56 3.69
CA PHE A 41 17.48 -17.58 2.88
C PHE A 41 18.21 -16.95 1.70
N LEU A 42 19.23 -17.64 1.18
CA LEU A 42 19.88 -17.25 -0.06
C LEU A 42 18.94 -17.47 -1.25
N PRO A 43 18.76 -16.45 -2.11
CA PRO A 43 17.96 -16.59 -3.31
C PRO A 43 18.68 -17.48 -4.32
N GLY A 44 18.01 -18.55 -4.74
CA GLY A 44 18.43 -19.40 -5.86
C GLY A 44 18.20 -18.74 -7.22
N PHE A 45 18.49 -19.47 -8.28
CA PHE A 45 18.45 -18.92 -9.64
C PHE A 45 17.03 -18.52 -10.09
N ARG A 46 15.99 -19.19 -9.59
CA ARG A 46 14.58 -18.82 -9.85
C ARG A 46 13.93 -18.11 -8.66
N GLY A 47 14.73 -17.65 -7.68
CA GLY A 47 14.26 -17.00 -6.47
C GLY A 47 13.79 -17.96 -5.38
N GLU A 48 14.01 -19.26 -5.53
CA GLU A 48 13.74 -20.26 -4.50
C GLU A 48 14.73 -20.13 -3.33
N PRO A 49 14.27 -20.29 -2.07
CA PRO A 49 15.17 -20.30 -0.92
C PRO A 49 16.06 -21.54 -0.95
N THR A 50 17.37 -21.37 -1.04
CA THR A 50 18.33 -22.48 -1.19
C THR A 50 19.03 -22.86 0.11
N ALA A 51 19.51 -21.87 0.88
CA ALA A 51 20.19 -22.09 2.15
C ALA A 51 19.81 -21.01 3.17
N PHE A 52 19.61 -21.39 4.43
CA PHE A 52 19.31 -20.45 5.50
C PHE A 52 20.58 -19.68 5.90
N VAL A 53 20.54 -18.35 5.79
CA VAL A 53 21.65 -17.44 6.12
C VAL A 53 21.28 -16.40 7.18
N GLY A 54 20.08 -16.50 7.76
CA GLY A 54 19.62 -15.60 8.79
C GLY A 54 19.59 -14.15 8.28
N LEU A 55 20.38 -13.27 8.90
CA LEU A 55 20.39 -11.83 8.58
C LEU A 55 21.53 -11.39 7.65
N ASP A 56 22.33 -12.30 7.11
CA ASP A 56 23.50 -11.92 6.31
C ASP A 56 23.12 -11.20 5.02
N ASN A 57 21.98 -11.54 4.40
CA ASN A 57 21.43 -10.81 3.27
C ASN A 57 21.24 -9.31 3.58
N TYR A 58 20.82 -8.99 4.81
CA TYR A 58 20.63 -7.60 5.23
C TYR A 58 21.97 -6.90 5.48
N ARG A 59 22.99 -7.59 6.01
CA ARG A 59 24.33 -7.02 6.16
C ARG A 59 24.92 -6.63 4.81
N VAL A 60 24.87 -7.55 3.84
CA VAL A 60 25.33 -7.31 2.47
C VAL A 60 24.60 -6.11 1.85
N LEU A 61 23.28 -6.00 2.05
CA LEU A 61 22.49 -4.88 1.53
C LEU A 61 22.86 -3.55 2.20
N LEU A 62 23.11 -3.53 3.50
CA LEU A 62 23.47 -2.33 4.25
C LEU A 62 24.88 -1.83 3.92
N ASP A 63 25.79 -2.74 3.56
CA ASP A 63 27.15 -2.39 3.12
C ASP A 63 27.21 -1.97 1.64
N ASP A 64 26.14 -2.17 0.86
CA ASP A 64 26.09 -1.78 -0.55
C ASP A 64 25.84 -0.25 -0.71
N PRO A 65 26.81 0.52 -1.25
CA PRO A 65 26.61 1.96 -1.49
C PRO A 65 25.51 2.25 -2.52
N THR A 66 25.22 1.31 -3.42
CA THR A 66 24.16 1.44 -4.42
C THR A 66 22.80 1.43 -3.77
N PHE A 67 22.58 0.56 -2.79
CA PHE A 67 21.35 0.51 -2.00
C PHE A 67 21.03 1.87 -1.38
N TRP A 68 22.00 2.49 -0.69
CA TRP A 68 21.80 3.81 -0.07
C TRP A 68 21.56 4.93 -1.08
N LYS A 69 22.24 4.89 -2.23
CA LYS A 69 22.00 5.84 -3.31
C LYS A 69 20.57 5.76 -3.82
N VAL A 70 20.08 4.56 -4.11
CA VAL A 70 18.72 4.33 -4.60
C VAL A 70 17.68 4.67 -3.52
N ALA A 71 17.91 4.26 -2.26
CA ALA A 71 17.02 4.56 -1.15
C ALA A 71 16.86 6.07 -0.94
N ARG A 72 17.98 6.83 -0.95
CA ARG A 72 17.94 8.29 -0.85
C ARG A 72 17.22 8.92 -2.05
N ASN A 73 17.49 8.46 -3.26
CA ASN A 73 16.82 8.98 -4.46
C ASN A 73 15.31 8.75 -4.40
N ASN A 74 14.88 7.56 -3.95
CA ASN A 74 13.47 7.23 -3.77
C ASN A 74 12.82 8.11 -2.70
N LEU A 75 13.48 8.29 -1.54
CA LEU A 75 13.00 9.18 -0.49
C LEU A 75 12.87 10.64 -0.98
N LEU A 76 13.87 11.16 -1.70
CA LEU A 76 13.81 12.51 -2.28
C LEU A 76 12.66 12.63 -3.28
N TYR A 77 12.45 11.62 -4.12
CA TYR A 77 11.32 11.58 -5.05
C TYR A 77 9.97 11.56 -4.32
N ALA A 78 9.82 10.71 -3.30
CA ALA A 78 8.60 10.63 -2.51
C ALA A 78 8.30 11.95 -1.78
N LEU A 79 9.31 12.56 -1.16
CA LEU A 79 9.19 13.84 -0.47
C LEU A 79 8.88 15.01 -1.40
N GLY A 80 9.28 14.95 -2.68
CA GLY A 80 8.87 15.95 -3.67
C GLY A 80 7.45 15.69 -4.18
N THR A 81 7.20 14.47 -4.65
CA THR A 81 5.96 14.15 -5.36
C THR A 81 4.73 14.09 -4.47
N ILE A 82 4.84 13.54 -3.25
CA ILE A 82 3.68 13.41 -2.35
C ILE A 82 3.16 14.79 -1.93
N PRO A 83 3.96 15.72 -1.38
CA PRO A 83 3.46 17.03 -1.00
C PRO A 83 3.00 17.86 -2.20
N THR A 84 3.71 17.80 -3.33
CA THR A 84 3.29 18.50 -4.55
C THR A 84 1.94 17.98 -5.06
N SER A 85 1.75 16.66 -5.14
CA SER A 85 0.46 16.08 -5.56
C SER A 85 -0.68 16.46 -4.61
N ILE A 86 -0.45 16.44 -3.29
CA ILE A 86 -1.44 16.88 -2.29
C ILE A 86 -1.75 18.37 -2.47
N ALA A 87 -0.74 19.22 -2.61
CA ALA A 87 -0.92 20.66 -2.79
C ALA A 87 -1.70 20.97 -4.07
N LEU A 88 -1.42 20.27 -5.17
CA LEU A 88 -2.17 20.38 -6.42
C LEU A 88 -3.61 19.89 -6.27
N ALA A 89 -3.83 18.73 -5.65
CA ALA A 89 -5.16 18.19 -5.41
C ALA A 89 -6.02 19.12 -4.53
N LEU A 90 -5.43 19.68 -3.47
CA LEU A 90 -6.08 20.65 -2.60
C LEU A 90 -6.34 21.97 -3.33
N GLY A 91 -5.38 22.47 -4.11
CA GLY A 91 -5.54 23.67 -4.93
C GLY A 91 -6.71 23.53 -5.91
N MET A 92 -6.80 22.38 -6.58
CA MET A 92 -7.92 22.04 -7.47
C MET A 92 -9.24 21.89 -6.72
N ALA A 93 -9.23 21.23 -5.56
CA ALA A 93 -10.43 21.09 -4.73
C ALA A 93 -10.98 22.45 -4.29
N LEU A 94 -10.11 23.36 -3.84
CA LEU A 94 -10.50 24.72 -3.44
C LEU A 94 -11.01 25.54 -4.63
N PHE A 95 -10.35 25.45 -5.78
CA PHE A 95 -10.78 26.10 -7.02
C PHE A 95 -12.21 25.66 -7.40
N VAL A 96 -12.47 24.35 -7.46
CA VAL A 96 -13.78 23.78 -7.81
C VAL A 96 -14.85 24.02 -6.74
N ASN A 97 -14.45 24.20 -5.47
CA ASN A 97 -15.38 24.48 -4.36
C ASN A 97 -15.96 25.91 -4.42
N GLY A 98 -15.35 26.84 -5.16
CA GLY A 98 -15.89 28.18 -5.40
C GLY A 98 -17.17 28.21 -6.27
N LYS A 99 -17.85 29.37 -6.30
CA LYS A 99 -18.98 29.63 -7.24
C LYS A 99 -18.45 29.83 -8.67
N LEU A 100 -17.89 28.78 -9.27
CA LEU A 100 -17.43 28.82 -10.65
C LEU A 100 -18.61 28.69 -11.63
N PRO A 101 -18.79 29.63 -12.57
CA PRO A 101 -19.63 29.39 -13.74
C PRO A 101 -18.99 28.29 -14.60
N GLY A 102 -19.75 27.25 -14.98
CA GLY A 102 -19.23 26.11 -15.77
C GLY A 102 -18.79 24.87 -14.96
N ARG A 103 -19.20 24.76 -13.69
CA ARG A 103 -18.87 23.66 -12.75
C ARG A 103 -18.99 22.23 -13.31
N GLY A 104 -19.96 21.99 -14.20
CA GLY A 104 -20.17 20.69 -14.84
C GLY A 104 -19.03 20.27 -15.78
N LEU A 105 -18.52 21.20 -16.60
CA LEU A 105 -17.41 20.95 -17.53
C LEU A 105 -16.08 20.73 -16.79
N VAL A 106 -15.83 21.51 -15.73
CA VAL A 106 -14.60 21.37 -14.91
C VAL A 106 -14.59 20.05 -14.13
N ARG A 107 -15.73 19.62 -13.57
CA ARG A 107 -15.86 18.29 -12.96
C ARG A 107 -15.70 17.17 -13.98
N MET A 108 -16.28 17.28 -15.17
CA MET A 108 -16.09 16.29 -16.22
C MET A 108 -14.62 16.17 -16.62
N ALA A 109 -13.92 17.27 -16.91
CA ALA A 109 -12.51 17.23 -17.26
C ALA A 109 -11.61 16.68 -16.14
N TYR A 110 -11.99 16.85 -14.87
CA TYR A 110 -11.26 16.33 -13.71
C TYR A 110 -11.56 14.85 -13.42
N PHE A 111 -12.80 14.40 -13.61
CA PHE A 111 -13.25 13.04 -13.28
C PHE A 111 -13.29 12.08 -14.48
N THR A 112 -13.08 12.59 -15.70
CA THR A 112 -12.87 11.76 -16.89
C THR A 112 -11.36 11.57 -17.01
N PRO A 113 -10.82 10.40 -16.67
CA PRO A 113 -9.41 10.13 -16.88
C PRO A 113 -9.14 10.09 -18.38
N THR A 114 -8.03 10.69 -18.82
CA THR A 114 -7.30 10.16 -19.98
C THR A 114 -6.74 8.80 -19.63
#